data_AF-A0A1W6KG05-F1
#
_entry.id   AF-A0A1W6KG05-F1
#
_cell.length_a   1.000
_cell.length_b   1.000
_cell.length_c   1.000
_cell.angle_alpha   90.00
_cell.angle_beta   90.00
_cell.angle_gamma   90.00
#
_symmetry.space_group_name_H-M   'P 1'
#
loop_
_entity.id
_entity.type
_entity.pdbx_description
1 polymer ?
#
loop_
_entity_poly.entity_id
_entity_poly.type
_entity_poly.pdbx_seq_one_letter_code
_entity_poly.pdbx_strand_id
1 'polypeptide(L)'
;MYLNDNKPTKSPIVTTAVLAASTLLLAACGGGGGSSSDSGNNGPTIQNEVVNINAAENTTRTVAITGDIKGDISIVRDSSAITLTVDPETNEATVTISEVERAGVDARYEFTTSSDLRYIITVSAENTSAATTVAQTATLTEATGGGDLVRDDLRLAEVALELEYLASQTTYGDKVAAISNNAGTVNIAASDLSTSITTLAQALADYNAGDITDTQLSQTLNATQANFDTLDAAAGDVIDDVLNTINQLVDINLPANIDQTYALEYVPEADRFSRYMNADFGTLESDGNFSFNGPYDFLNSVFTFANSSASK
;
A
#
# COMPACT_ATOMS: atom_id res chain seq x y z
N MET A 1 -2.00 -28.39 33.79
CA MET A 1 -0.64 -28.38 33.20
C MET A 1 -0.28 -26.91 33.04
N TYR A 2 0.80 -26.44 33.67
CA TYR A 2 1.11 -25.01 33.80
C TYR A 2 1.45 -24.36 32.45
N LEU A 3 0.93 -23.14 32.30
CA LEU A 3 1.06 -22.21 31.16
C LEU A 3 2.52 -21.91 30.80
N ASN A 4 2.76 -21.73 29.50
CA ASN A 4 3.83 -20.84 29.03
C ASN A 4 3.46 -20.25 27.66
N ASP A 5 2.49 -19.33 27.65
CA ASP A 5 2.17 -18.50 26.49
C ASP A 5 3.10 -17.29 26.45
N ASN A 6 4.28 -17.48 25.84
CA ASN A 6 5.09 -16.37 25.37
C ASN A 6 4.59 -15.98 23.97
N LYS A 7 3.56 -15.13 23.88
CA LYS A 7 3.28 -14.39 22.64
C LYS A 7 4.16 -13.12 22.62
N PRO A 8 4.94 -12.88 21.57
CA PRO A 8 5.61 -11.60 21.38
C PRO A 8 4.55 -10.54 21.07
N THR A 9 4.40 -9.57 21.96
CA THR A 9 3.70 -8.31 21.66
C THR A 9 4.47 -7.60 20.54
N LYS A 10 3.96 -7.62 19.31
CA LYS A 10 4.40 -6.70 18.28
C LYS A 10 3.80 -5.33 18.62
N SER A 11 4.66 -4.35 18.87
CA SER A 11 4.26 -2.95 19.00
C SER A 11 3.57 -2.49 17.71
N PRO A 12 2.59 -1.56 17.78
CA PRO A 12 2.04 -0.94 16.59
C PRO A 12 3.19 -0.27 15.83
N ILE A 13 3.48 -0.79 14.65
CA ILE A 13 4.36 -0.12 13.71
C ILE A 13 3.54 1.07 13.23
N VAL A 14 3.77 2.24 13.84
CA VAL A 14 3.46 3.50 13.19
C VAL A 14 4.31 3.49 11.93
N THR A 15 3.71 3.12 10.79
CA THR A 15 4.33 3.19 9.47
C THR A 15 4.50 4.66 9.14
N THR A 16 5.49 5.27 9.78
CA THR A 16 6.06 6.53 9.38
C THR A 16 6.72 6.21 8.06
N ALA A 17 6.16 6.71 6.96
CA ALA A 17 6.79 6.66 5.65
C ALA A 17 8.19 7.26 5.78
N VAL A 18 9.19 6.40 5.93
CA VAL A 18 10.60 6.79 5.85
C VAL A 18 10.86 7.01 4.37
N LEU A 19 10.70 8.26 3.93
CA LEU A 19 11.35 8.76 2.73
C LEU A 19 12.86 8.54 2.92
N ALA A 20 13.34 7.41 2.39
CA ALA A 20 14.75 7.09 2.34
C ALA A 20 15.40 8.06 1.33
N ALA A 21 15.74 9.25 1.80
CA ALA A 21 16.68 10.13 1.13
C ALA A 21 18.06 9.45 1.18
N SER A 22 18.34 8.65 0.17
CA SER A 22 19.66 8.07 -0.08
C SER A 22 20.61 9.18 -0.55
N THR A 23 21.11 9.97 0.40
CA THR A 23 22.28 10.82 0.19
C THR A 23 23.51 9.94 -0.03
N LEU A 24 23.80 9.64 -1.29
CA LEU A 24 25.10 9.14 -1.73
C LEU A 24 26.15 10.24 -1.52
N LEU A 25 26.71 10.30 -0.31
CA LEU A 25 27.96 11.01 -0.04
C LEU A 25 29.09 10.27 -0.74
N LEU A 26 29.44 10.69 -1.96
CA LEU A 26 30.74 10.38 -2.55
C LEU A 26 31.83 11.10 -1.75
N ALA A 27 32.36 10.43 -0.73
CA ALA A 27 33.64 10.78 -0.14
C ALA A 27 34.76 10.42 -1.12
N ALA A 28 35.21 11.39 -1.91
CA ALA A 28 36.44 11.29 -2.67
C ALA A 28 37.63 11.36 -1.70
N CYS A 29 38.19 10.19 -1.37
CA CYS A 29 39.49 10.07 -0.71
C CYS A 29 40.59 10.22 -1.78
N GLY A 30 41.20 11.40 -1.82
CA GLY A 30 42.44 11.65 -2.56
C GLY A 30 43.67 11.38 -1.71
N GLY A 31 44.76 10.91 -2.34
CA GLY A 31 46.08 10.90 -1.70
C GLY A 31 47.19 10.19 -2.49
N GLY A 32 47.98 10.96 -3.23
CA GLY A 32 49.29 10.58 -3.79
C GLY A 32 49.46 11.12 -5.20
N GLY A 33 50.39 12.01 -5.54
CA GLY A 33 51.67 12.40 -4.94
C GLY A 33 52.70 12.40 -6.07
N GLY A 34 52.94 13.55 -6.69
CA GLY A 34 53.87 13.67 -7.82
C GLY A 34 54.12 15.12 -8.21
N SER A 35 55.22 15.68 -7.70
CA SER A 35 55.72 17.01 -8.03
C SER A 35 56.23 17.05 -9.47
N SER A 36 55.56 17.83 -10.32
CA SER A 36 56.15 18.37 -11.55
C SER A 36 55.81 19.85 -11.63
N SER A 37 56.86 20.66 -11.58
CA SER A 37 56.87 22.08 -11.85
C SER A 37 56.52 22.31 -13.32
N ASP A 38 55.33 22.84 -13.59
CA ASP A 38 54.97 23.32 -14.91
C ASP A 38 54.45 24.75 -14.86
N SER A 39 54.95 25.53 -15.79
CA SER A 39 54.84 26.97 -15.88
C SER A 39 53.45 27.40 -16.34
N GLY A 40 52.85 28.33 -15.59
CA GLY A 40 51.96 29.37 -16.10
C GLY A 40 50.91 28.96 -17.13
N ASN A 41 49.81 28.37 -16.68
CA ASN A 41 48.53 28.51 -17.37
C ASN A 41 47.40 28.49 -16.33
N ASN A 42 47.12 29.64 -15.70
CA ASN A 42 45.90 29.85 -14.95
C ASN A 42 44.75 29.94 -15.95
N GLY A 43 44.31 28.80 -16.48
CA GLY A 43 43.02 28.71 -17.15
C GLY A 43 41.91 29.10 -16.15
N PRO A 44 40.80 29.72 -16.60
CA PRO A 44 39.70 30.06 -15.71
C PRO A 44 39.20 28.78 -15.02
N THR A 45 39.16 28.81 -13.69
CA THR A 45 38.59 27.72 -12.89
C THR A 45 37.07 27.86 -12.95
N ILE A 46 36.42 27.03 -13.75
CA ILE A 46 34.95 26.96 -13.79
C ILE A 46 34.46 26.55 -12.41
N GLN A 47 33.64 27.38 -11.77
CA GLN A 47 32.99 27.02 -10.50
C GLN A 47 31.67 26.33 -10.80
N ASN A 48 31.38 25.25 -10.08
CA ASN A 48 30.13 24.50 -10.24
C ASN A 48 29.10 24.98 -9.23
N GLU A 49 27.89 25.26 -9.70
CA GLU A 49 26.71 25.53 -8.88
C GLU A 49 25.72 24.39 -9.05
N VAL A 50 25.36 23.71 -7.96
CA VAL A 50 24.44 22.57 -7.99
C VAL A 50 23.12 22.98 -7.37
N VAL A 51 22.04 22.86 -8.14
CA VAL A 51 20.68 23.17 -7.71
C VAL A 51 19.86 21.90 -7.73
N ASN A 52 19.26 21.55 -6.60
CA ASN A 52 18.36 20.40 -6.48
C ASN A 52 16.93 20.90 -6.27
N ILE A 53 16.03 20.47 -7.14
CA ILE A 53 14.60 20.80 -7.08
C ILE A 53 13.84 19.50 -6.85
N ASN A 54 13.16 19.41 -5.71
CA ASN A 54 12.18 18.36 -5.43
C ASN A 54 10.81 19.03 -5.38
N ALA A 55 9.91 18.64 -6.27
CA ALA A 55 8.57 19.22 -6.30
C ALA A 55 7.54 18.24 -6.87
N ALA A 56 6.29 18.41 -6.47
CA ALA A 56 5.17 17.68 -7.01
C ALA A 56 4.96 17.99 -8.49
N GLU A 57 4.32 17.05 -9.19
CA GLU A 57 3.76 17.28 -10.52
C GLU A 57 2.86 18.52 -10.58
N ASN A 58 2.66 19.05 -11.79
CA ASN A 58 1.88 20.26 -12.05
C ASN A 58 2.38 21.50 -11.28
N THR A 59 3.70 21.59 -11.04
CA THR A 59 4.32 22.75 -10.38
C THR A 59 5.37 23.42 -11.27
N THR A 60 5.57 24.72 -11.00
CA THR A 60 6.64 25.51 -11.61
C THR A 60 7.56 26.03 -10.52
N ARG A 61 8.88 25.94 -10.75
CA ARG A 61 9.93 26.41 -9.85
C ARG A 61 10.88 27.30 -10.62
N THR A 62 11.23 28.43 -10.01
CA THR A 62 12.16 29.39 -10.60
C THR A 62 13.44 29.45 -9.76
N VAL A 63 14.56 29.52 -10.44
CA VAL A 63 15.91 29.59 -9.87
C VAL A 63 16.62 30.78 -10.50
N ALA A 64 17.08 31.72 -9.69
CA ALA A 64 17.91 32.81 -10.18
C ALA A 64 19.28 32.27 -10.63
N ILE A 65 19.73 32.67 -11.82
CA ILE A 65 21.04 32.32 -12.36
C ILE A 65 21.94 33.56 -12.42
N THR A 66 23.25 33.35 -12.28
CA THR A 66 24.24 34.44 -12.29
C THR A 66 24.93 34.52 -13.64
N GLY A 67 24.68 35.62 -14.34
CA GLY A 67 25.22 35.92 -15.67
C GLY A 67 24.46 35.23 -16.80
N ASP A 68 24.65 35.75 -18.02
CA ASP A 68 23.95 35.26 -19.21
C ASP A 68 24.41 33.84 -19.57
N ILE A 69 23.51 33.02 -20.12
CA ILE A 69 23.88 31.69 -20.62
C ILE A 69 24.87 31.80 -21.78
N LYS A 70 25.90 30.96 -21.76
CA LYS A 70 26.89 30.79 -22.81
C LYS A 70 26.66 29.45 -23.52
N GLY A 71 26.11 29.50 -24.72
CA GLY A 71 25.84 28.31 -25.55
C GLY A 71 24.49 27.66 -25.23
N ASP A 72 24.38 26.37 -25.56
CA ASP A 72 23.13 25.61 -25.39
C ASP A 72 23.05 24.96 -24.01
N ILE A 73 21.82 24.70 -23.56
CA ILE A 73 21.54 23.90 -22.36
C ILE A 73 21.74 22.42 -22.71
N SER A 74 22.63 21.75 -22.00
CA SER A 74 22.85 20.31 -22.13
C SER A 74 21.85 19.55 -21.26
N ILE A 75 21.10 18.63 -21.87
CA ILE A 75 20.22 17.69 -21.16
C ILE A 75 21.04 16.42 -20.91
N VAL A 76 21.45 16.21 -19.66
CA VAL A 76 22.23 15.03 -19.23
C VAL A 76 21.31 13.85 -18.96
N ARG A 77 20.13 14.13 -18.40
CA ARG A 77 19.05 13.18 -18.20
C ARG A 77 17.74 13.86 -18.50
N ASP A 78 16.92 13.21 -19.31
CA ASP A 78 15.69 13.78 -19.82
C ASP A 78 14.47 13.09 -19.23
N SER A 79 13.40 13.86 -19.09
CA SER A 79 12.06 13.39 -18.76
C SER A 79 11.06 14.25 -19.50
N SER A 80 10.11 13.63 -20.20
CA SER A 80 9.05 14.35 -20.90
C SER A 80 8.14 15.16 -19.97
N ALA A 81 8.13 14.83 -18.67
CA ALA A 81 7.34 15.53 -17.68
C ALA A 81 8.04 16.76 -17.08
N ILE A 82 9.34 16.93 -17.33
CA ILE A 82 10.13 18.02 -16.76
C ILE A 82 10.69 18.85 -17.91
N THR A 83 10.47 20.16 -17.86
CA THR A 83 11.01 21.10 -18.83
C THR A 83 11.77 22.20 -18.12
N LEU A 84 12.92 22.59 -18.68
CA LEU A 84 13.68 23.74 -18.23
C LEU A 84 13.66 24.81 -19.33
N THR A 85 13.21 26.01 -18.98
CA THR A 85 13.39 27.21 -19.79
C THR A 85 14.25 28.19 -19.03
N VAL A 86 15.03 29.00 -19.76
CA VAL A 86 15.78 30.10 -19.14
C VAL A 86 15.41 31.39 -19.84
N ASP A 87 15.07 32.40 -19.04
CA ASP A 87 14.85 33.76 -19.49
C ASP A 87 16.15 34.56 -19.35
N PRO A 88 16.78 34.97 -20.46
CA PRO A 88 18.01 35.74 -20.44
C PRO A 88 17.81 37.19 -20.01
N GLU A 89 16.60 37.75 -20.07
CA GLU A 89 16.33 39.12 -19.65
C GLU A 89 16.27 39.24 -18.13
N THR A 90 15.67 38.23 -17.47
CA THR A 90 15.55 38.18 -16.01
C THR A 90 16.64 37.37 -15.33
N ASN A 91 17.45 36.62 -16.09
CA ASN A 91 18.41 35.65 -15.57
C ASN A 91 17.74 34.65 -14.62
N GLU A 92 16.63 34.06 -15.07
CA GLU A 92 15.86 33.07 -14.32
C GLU A 92 15.75 31.76 -15.09
N ALA A 93 16.10 30.67 -14.44
CA ALA A 93 15.84 29.31 -14.87
C ALA A 93 14.49 28.84 -14.31
N THR A 94 13.54 28.58 -15.18
CA THR A 94 12.20 28.10 -14.83
C THR A 94 12.07 26.62 -15.17
N VAL A 95 11.87 25.80 -14.14
CA VAL A 95 11.55 24.38 -14.26
C VAL A 95 10.05 24.22 -14.16
N THR A 96 9.43 23.60 -15.15
CA THR A 96 8.01 23.21 -15.13
C THR A 96 7.91 21.70 -15.10
N ILE A 97 7.18 21.19 -14.12
CA ILE A 97 6.86 19.78 -13.95
C ILE A 97 5.39 19.60 -14.33
N SER A 98 5.11 18.87 -15.40
CA SER A 98 3.75 18.50 -15.81
C SER A 98 3.26 17.26 -15.03
N GLU A 99 2.17 16.66 -15.48
CA GLU A 99 1.69 15.36 -14.98
C GLU A 99 2.79 14.29 -15.05
N VAL A 100 2.89 13.49 -14.00
CA VAL A 100 3.89 12.43 -13.84
C VAL A 100 3.16 11.11 -13.73
N GLU A 101 3.35 10.21 -14.70
CA GLU A 101 2.62 8.93 -14.71
C GLU A 101 3.39 7.77 -14.08
N ARG A 102 4.54 7.99 -13.41
CA ARG A 102 5.37 6.91 -12.84
C ARG A 102 6.22 7.41 -11.67
N ALA A 103 6.68 6.51 -10.80
CA ALA A 103 7.61 6.90 -9.74
C ALA A 103 9.02 7.21 -10.29
N GLY A 104 9.83 7.90 -9.50
CA GLY A 104 11.26 8.09 -9.77
C GLY A 104 11.57 8.98 -10.99
N VAL A 105 10.63 9.82 -11.42
CA VAL A 105 10.87 10.73 -12.55
C VAL A 105 11.85 11.83 -12.14
N ASP A 106 12.97 11.90 -12.86
CA ASP A 106 13.97 12.93 -12.67
C ASP A 106 14.58 13.43 -14.00
N ALA A 107 15.16 14.63 -13.95
CA ALA A 107 15.86 15.25 -15.07
C ALA A 107 17.10 15.98 -14.57
N ARG A 108 18.10 16.10 -15.44
CA ARG A 108 19.35 16.82 -15.14
C ARG A 108 19.74 17.69 -16.33
N TYR A 109 19.89 18.98 -16.05
CA TYR A 109 20.29 19.99 -17.00
C TYR A 109 21.62 20.60 -16.58
N GLU A 110 22.45 20.91 -17.56
CA GLU A 110 23.73 21.56 -17.35
C GLU A 110 23.96 22.67 -18.36
N PHE A 111 24.42 23.82 -17.90
CA PHE A 111 24.81 24.93 -18.76
C PHE A 111 25.87 25.78 -18.07
N THR A 112 26.60 26.57 -18.86
CA THR A 112 27.63 27.49 -18.36
C THR A 112 27.17 28.92 -18.61
N THR A 113 27.49 29.84 -17.71
CA THR A 113 27.18 31.27 -17.89
C THR A 113 28.41 32.07 -18.29
N SER A 114 28.20 33.34 -18.66
CA SER A 114 29.25 34.31 -19.00
C SER A 114 30.19 34.62 -17.83
N SER A 115 29.81 34.24 -16.60
CA SER A 115 30.63 34.34 -15.39
C SER A 115 31.54 33.12 -15.16
N ASP A 116 31.68 32.24 -16.15
CA ASP A 116 32.39 30.96 -16.04
C ASP A 116 31.85 30.06 -14.89
N LEU A 117 30.55 30.18 -14.59
CA LEU A 117 29.83 29.31 -13.66
C LEU A 117 29.14 28.18 -14.44
N ARG A 118 29.34 26.93 -14.02
CA ARG A 118 28.60 25.77 -14.53
C ARG A 118 27.45 25.44 -13.59
N TYR A 119 26.23 25.65 -14.06
CA TYR A 119 25.03 25.21 -13.37
C TYR A 119 24.76 23.73 -13.66
N ILE A 120 24.42 22.98 -12.61
CA ILE A 120 23.93 21.60 -12.67
C ILE A 120 22.59 21.59 -11.93
N ILE A 121 21.50 21.63 -12.68
CA ILE A 121 20.14 21.59 -12.13
C ILE A 121 19.65 20.15 -12.18
N THR A 122 19.43 19.56 -11.02
CA THR A 122 18.81 18.23 -10.87
C THR A 122 17.40 18.42 -10.37
N VAL A 123 16.43 17.81 -11.04
CA VAL A 123 15.01 17.90 -10.73
C VAL A 123 14.49 16.50 -10.45
N SER A 124 13.80 16.30 -9.32
CA SER A 124 13.04 15.11 -9.01
C SER A 124 11.56 15.49 -8.87
N ALA A 125 10.71 14.81 -9.63
CA ALA A 125 9.28 15.05 -9.67
C ALA A 125 8.54 13.99 -8.84
N GLU A 126 7.69 14.45 -7.93
CA GLU A 126 6.83 13.58 -7.12
C GLU A 126 5.47 13.39 -7.81
N ASN A 127 5.10 12.13 -8.02
CA ASN A 127 3.77 11.77 -8.51
C ASN A 127 2.78 11.73 -7.34
N THR A 128 2.07 12.83 -7.16
CA THR A 128 1.08 12.94 -6.09
C THR A 128 -0.26 12.31 -6.43
N SER A 129 -0.60 12.22 -7.73
CA SER A 129 -1.87 11.69 -8.21
C SER A 129 -2.02 10.18 -7.96
N ALA A 130 -0.91 9.44 -8.00
CA ALA A 130 -0.89 8.00 -7.69
C ALA A 130 -0.98 7.65 -6.19
N ALA A 131 -0.88 8.63 -5.27
CA ALA A 131 -0.70 8.35 -3.84
C ALA A 131 -1.78 7.42 -3.25
N THR A 132 -3.04 7.65 -3.60
CA THR A 132 -4.16 6.80 -3.16
C THR A 132 -4.04 5.38 -3.71
N THR A 133 -3.76 5.23 -5.01
CA THR A 133 -3.60 3.92 -5.66
C THR A 133 -2.44 3.13 -5.05
N VAL A 134 -1.31 3.80 -4.80
CA VAL A 134 -0.14 3.21 -4.15
C VAL A 134 -0.48 2.74 -2.73
N ALA A 135 -1.16 3.58 -1.94
CA ALA A 135 -1.56 3.23 -0.57
C ALA A 135 -2.52 2.04 -0.53
N GLN A 136 -3.57 2.05 -1.35
CA GLN A 136 -4.51 0.94 -1.45
C GLN A 136 -3.83 -0.35 -1.92
N THR A 137 -2.93 -0.24 -2.89
CA THR A 137 -2.15 -1.37 -3.38
C THR A 137 -1.27 -1.95 -2.27
N ALA A 138 -0.55 -1.12 -1.53
CA ALA A 138 0.29 -1.55 -0.42
C ALA A 138 -0.53 -2.33 0.63
N THR A 139 -1.66 -1.77 1.08
CA THR A 139 -2.56 -2.43 2.03
C THR A 139 -3.03 -3.80 1.54
N LEU A 140 -3.46 -3.90 0.29
CA LEU A 140 -3.96 -5.18 -0.24
C LEU A 140 -2.84 -6.22 -0.41
N THR A 141 -1.61 -5.78 -0.66
CA THR A 141 -0.44 -6.68 -0.76
C THR A 141 0.12 -7.14 0.58
N GLU A 142 -0.27 -6.51 1.69
CA GLU A 142 0.07 -6.96 3.04
C GLU A 142 -0.77 -8.17 3.49
N ALA A 143 -1.90 -8.44 2.83
CA ALA A 143 -2.71 -9.63 3.08
C ALA A 143 -1.93 -10.93 2.79
N THR A 144 -1.85 -11.83 3.78
CA THR A 144 -1.03 -13.06 3.72
C THR A 144 -1.61 -14.19 2.86
N GLY A 145 -2.82 -13.99 2.30
CA GLY A 145 -3.47 -14.92 1.37
C GLY A 145 -5.01 -14.85 1.46
N GLY A 146 -5.70 -15.15 0.36
CA GLY A 146 -7.17 -15.00 0.29
C GLY A 146 -7.94 -15.82 1.33
N GLY A 147 -7.46 -17.03 1.69
CA GLY A 147 -8.14 -17.89 2.66
C GLY A 147 -8.12 -17.34 4.09
N ASP A 148 -7.09 -16.57 4.45
CA ASP A 148 -6.99 -15.94 5.77
C ASP A 148 -8.01 -14.81 5.93
N LEU A 149 -8.39 -14.15 4.83
CA LEU A 149 -9.29 -12.99 4.82
C LEU A 149 -10.71 -13.34 5.24
N VAL A 150 -11.17 -14.55 4.90
CA VAL A 150 -12.55 -15.03 5.12
C VAL A 150 -12.61 -16.15 6.17
N ARG A 151 -11.54 -16.31 6.93
CA ARG A 151 -11.44 -17.34 7.96
C ARG A 151 -12.52 -17.20 9.04
N ASP A 152 -12.91 -15.96 9.35
CA ASP A 152 -13.99 -15.70 10.30
C ASP A 152 -15.34 -16.23 9.77
N ASP A 153 -15.65 -15.99 8.49
CA ASP A 153 -16.90 -16.45 7.87
C ASP A 153 -17.01 -17.97 7.88
N LEU A 154 -15.94 -18.66 7.45
CA LEU A 154 -15.87 -20.12 7.51
C LEU A 154 -16.02 -20.63 8.94
N ARG A 155 -15.39 -19.96 9.92
CA ARG A 155 -15.47 -20.35 11.33
C ARG A 155 -16.89 -20.24 11.87
N LEU A 156 -17.60 -19.15 11.55
CA LEU A 156 -18.98 -18.97 11.98
C LEU A 156 -19.90 -20.02 11.35
N ALA A 157 -19.74 -20.30 10.06
CA ALA A 157 -20.49 -21.34 9.36
C ALA A 157 -20.25 -22.75 9.94
N GLU A 158 -19.00 -23.10 10.25
CA GLU A 158 -18.68 -24.37 10.91
C GLU A 158 -19.36 -24.51 12.27
N VAL A 159 -19.36 -23.44 13.08
CA VAL A 159 -20.02 -23.43 14.39
C VAL A 159 -21.54 -23.58 14.24
N ALA A 160 -22.15 -22.88 13.28
CA ALA A 160 -23.58 -23.02 13.01
C ALA A 160 -23.95 -24.46 12.61
N LEU A 161 -23.20 -25.07 11.68
CA LEU A 161 -23.41 -26.46 11.25
C LEU A 161 -23.20 -27.47 12.40
N GLU A 162 -22.29 -27.21 13.34
CA GLU A 162 -22.14 -28.03 14.53
C GLU A 162 -23.37 -27.93 15.45
N LEU A 163 -23.94 -26.73 15.60
CA LEU A 163 -25.16 -26.52 16.39
C LEU A 163 -26.38 -27.21 15.76
N GLU A 164 -26.54 -27.17 14.44
CA GLU A 164 -27.58 -27.95 13.74
C GLU A 164 -27.46 -29.44 14.03
N TYR A 165 -26.23 -29.96 14.02
CA TYR A 165 -25.96 -31.37 14.28
C TYR A 165 -26.31 -31.73 15.73
N LEU A 166 -25.88 -30.91 16.70
CA LEU A 166 -26.22 -31.09 18.11
C LEU A 166 -27.72 -30.97 18.38
N ALA A 167 -28.42 -30.11 17.64
CA ALA A 167 -29.87 -29.96 17.67
C ALA A 167 -30.61 -31.07 16.89
N SER A 168 -29.90 -32.02 16.29
CA SER A 168 -30.46 -33.10 15.46
C SER A 168 -31.25 -32.60 14.24
N GLN A 169 -30.92 -31.41 13.72
CA GLN A 169 -31.52 -30.84 12.51
C GLN A 169 -30.79 -31.29 11.23
N THR A 170 -29.52 -31.68 11.34
CA THR A 170 -28.71 -32.23 10.25
C THR A 170 -28.04 -33.53 10.66
N THR A 171 -27.66 -34.37 9.69
CA THR A 171 -26.87 -35.57 9.96
C THR A 171 -25.38 -35.24 9.99
N TYR A 172 -24.58 -36.10 10.63
CA TYR A 172 -23.11 -35.94 10.59
C TYR A 172 -22.57 -35.95 9.14
N GLY A 173 -23.14 -36.77 8.26
CA GLY A 173 -22.71 -36.84 6.86
C GLY A 173 -22.99 -35.55 6.10
N ASP A 174 -24.19 -35.00 6.27
CA ASP A 174 -24.59 -33.74 5.63
C ASP A 174 -23.79 -32.55 6.17
N LYS A 175 -23.52 -32.50 7.48
CA LYS A 175 -22.62 -31.52 8.10
C LYS A 175 -21.23 -31.51 7.45
N VAL A 176 -20.60 -32.69 7.36
CA VAL A 176 -19.26 -32.82 6.77
C VAL A 176 -19.26 -32.44 5.29
N ALA A 177 -20.31 -32.80 4.55
CA ALA A 177 -20.47 -32.41 3.15
C ALA A 177 -20.62 -30.88 3.01
N ALA A 178 -21.42 -30.23 3.85
CA ALA A 178 -21.60 -28.78 3.85
C ALA A 178 -20.30 -28.04 4.18
N ILE A 179 -19.57 -28.44 5.24
CA ILE A 179 -18.25 -27.86 5.57
C ILE A 179 -17.29 -27.99 4.38
N SER A 180 -17.23 -29.17 3.74
CA SER A 180 -16.37 -29.39 2.58
C SER A 180 -16.78 -28.56 1.37
N ASN A 181 -18.08 -28.36 1.15
CA ASN A 181 -18.61 -27.54 0.06
C ASN A 181 -18.26 -26.06 0.27
N ASN A 182 -18.51 -25.53 1.47
CA ASN A 182 -18.23 -24.14 1.83
C ASN A 182 -16.73 -23.83 1.69
N ALA A 183 -15.87 -24.71 2.21
CA ALA A 183 -14.43 -24.58 2.01
C ALA A 183 -14.03 -24.66 0.54
N GLY A 184 -14.66 -25.53 -0.26
CA GLY A 184 -14.40 -25.65 -1.70
C GLY A 184 -14.71 -24.36 -2.47
N THR A 185 -15.89 -23.77 -2.24
CA THR A 185 -16.31 -22.50 -2.85
C THR A 185 -15.33 -21.37 -2.54
N VAL A 186 -15.00 -21.20 -1.25
CA VAL A 186 -14.07 -20.16 -0.80
C VAL A 186 -12.65 -20.38 -1.33
N ASN A 187 -12.15 -21.63 -1.32
CA ASN A 187 -10.78 -21.91 -1.75
C ASN A 187 -10.51 -21.56 -3.22
N ILE A 188 -11.52 -21.68 -4.09
CA ILE A 188 -11.41 -21.28 -5.50
C ILE A 188 -11.20 -19.76 -5.58
N ALA A 189 -12.10 -18.97 -4.99
CA ALA A 189 -12.00 -17.51 -4.99
C ALA A 189 -10.72 -17.01 -4.30
N ALA A 190 -10.33 -17.64 -3.18
CA ALA A 190 -9.13 -17.32 -2.44
C ALA A 190 -7.84 -17.59 -3.24
N SER A 191 -7.82 -18.66 -4.05
CA SER A 191 -6.69 -18.98 -4.94
C SER A 191 -6.54 -17.93 -6.04
N ASP A 192 -7.66 -17.51 -6.65
CA ASP A 192 -7.68 -16.49 -7.69
C ASP A 192 -7.25 -15.12 -7.14
N LEU A 193 -7.71 -14.75 -5.94
CA LEU A 193 -7.26 -13.54 -5.25
C LEU A 193 -5.77 -13.59 -4.91
N SER A 194 -5.27 -14.71 -4.38
CA SER A 194 -3.85 -14.84 -4.01
C SER A 194 -2.91 -14.67 -5.22
N THR A 195 -3.34 -15.15 -6.39
CA THR A 195 -2.64 -14.94 -7.66
C THR A 195 -2.63 -13.47 -8.07
N SER A 196 -3.78 -12.79 -7.96
CA SER A 196 -3.88 -11.35 -8.24
C SER A 196 -3.09 -10.50 -7.25
N ILE A 197 -3.08 -10.82 -5.95
CA ILE A 197 -2.24 -10.14 -4.95
C ILE A 197 -0.75 -10.26 -5.30
N THR A 198 -0.29 -11.44 -5.72
CA THR A 198 1.10 -11.62 -6.17
C THR A 198 1.41 -10.74 -7.39
N THR A 199 0.48 -10.66 -8.34
CA THR A 199 0.62 -9.82 -9.54
C THR A 199 0.62 -8.33 -9.17
N LEU A 200 -0.23 -7.94 -8.24
CA LEU A 200 -0.33 -6.58 -7.72
C LEU A 200 0.93 -6.16 -6.95
N ALA A 201 1.50 -7.05 -6.14
CA ALA A 201 2.76 -6.81 -5.45
C ALA A 201 3.92 -6.59 -6.44
N GLN A 202 3.98 -7.37 -7.52
CA GLN A 202 4.94 -7.15 -8.59
C GLN A 202 4.69 -5.81 -9.30
N ALA A 203 3.44 -5.48 -9.63
CA ALA A 203 3.11 -4.20 -10.25
C ALA A 203 3.48 -3.00 -9.36
N LEU A 204 3.31 -3.10 -8.04
CA LEU A 204 3.76 -2.07 -7.11
C LEU A 204 5.28 -1.90 -7.12
N ALA A 205 6.02 -3.01 -7.17
CA ALA A 205 7.48 -2.98 -7.27
C ALA A 205 7.94 -2.35 -8.59
N ASP A 206 7.33 -2.74 -9.71
CA ASP A 206 7.61 -2.19 -11.04
C ASP A 206 7.25 -0.70 -11.12
N TYR A 207 6.15 -0.28 -10.47
CA TYR A 207 5.75 1.11 -10.37
C TYR A 207 6.79 1.94 -9.63
N ASN A 208 7.24 1.46 -8.46
CA ASN A 208 8.26 2.12 -7.65
C ASN A 208 9.62 2.18 -8.35
N ALA A 209 9.90 1.24 -9.26
CA ALA A 209 11.08 1.26 -10.13
C ALA A 209 10.93 2.20 -11.34
N GLY A 210 9.73 2.73 -11.61
CA GLY A 210 9.43 3.57 -12.77
C GLY A 210 9.20 2.79 -14.08
N ASP A 211 9.01 1.48 -13.99
CA ASP A 211 8.86 0.57 -15.13
C ASP A 211 7.43 0.52 -15.69
N ILE A 212 6.43 0.75 -14.84
CA ILE A 212 5.02 0.86 -15.24
C ILE A 212 4.42 2.21 -14.83
N THR A 213 3.29 2.56 -15.47
CA THR A 213 2.56 3.80 -15.18
C THR A 213 1.48 3.64 -14.11
N ASP A 214 0.97 4.76 -13.61
CA ASP A 214 -0.19 4.86 -12.72
C ASP A 214 -1.41 4.15 -13.27
N THR A 215 -1.63 4.29 -14.58
CA THR A 215 -2.74 3.65 -15.28
C THR A 215 -2.59 2.14 -15.23
N GLN A 216 -1.39 1.62 -15.44
CA GLN A 216 -1.12 0.18 -15.36
C GLN A 216 -1.27 -0.34 -13.93
N LEU A 217 -0.73 0.37 -12.93
CA LEU A 217 -0.91 0.01 -11.52
C LEU A 217 -2.40 0.01 -11.13
N SER A 218 -3.15 1.04 -11.52
CA SER A 218 -4.58 1.16 -11.24
C SER A 218 -5.39 0.06 -11.92
N GLN A 219 -5.03 -0.35 -13.14
CA GLN A 219 -5.67 -1.48 -13.82
C GLN A 219 -5.42 -2.81 -13.07
N THR A 220 -4.20 -3.05 -12.58
CA THR A 220 -3.88 -4.23 -11.78
C THR A 220 -4.60 -4.21 -10.43
N LEU A 221 -4.70 -3.04 -9.78
CA LEU A 221 -5.47 -2.87 -8.55
C LEU A 221 -6.95 -3.20 -8.78
N ASN A 222 -7.57 -2.64 -9.83
CA ASN A 222 -8.98 -2.90 -10.16
C ASN A 222 -9.25 -4.39 -10.45
N ALA A 223 -8.34 -5.06 -11.16
CA ALA A 223 -8.46 -6.49 -11.41
C ALA A 223 -8.33 -7.33 -10.12
N THR A 224 -7.47 -6.90 -9.20
CA THR A 224 -7.33 -7.54 -7.89
C THR A 224 -8.56 -7.32 -7.03
N GLN A 225 -9.13 -6.10 -7.06
CA GLN A 225 -10.37 -5.78 -6.35
C GLN A 225 -11.54 -6.64 -6.84
N ALA A 226 -11.67 -6.87 -8.16
CA ALA A 226 -12.72 -7.75 -8.68
C ALA A 226 -12.63 -9.19 -8.13
N ASN A 227 -11.42 -9.71 -7.93
CA ASN A 227 -11.22 -11.03 -7.31
C ASN A 227 -11.46 -10.99 -5.80
N PHE A 228 -11.17 -9.86 -5.14
CA PHE A 228 -11.51 -9.64 -3.74
C PHE A 228 -13.02 -9.63 -3.55
N ASP A 229 -13.76 -8.92 -4.40
CA ASP A 229 -15.24 -8.87 -4.36
C ASP A 229 -15.84 -10.26 -4.62
N THR A 230 -15.21 -11.06 -5.49
CA THR A 230 -15.61 -12.47 -5.72
C THR A 230 -15.40 -13.33 -4.47
N LEU A 231 -14.31 -13.11 -3.73
CA LEU A 231 -14.05 -13.79 -2.46
C LEU A 231 -15.04 -13.35 -1.37
N ASP A 232 -15.34 -12.05 -1.27
CA ASP A 232 -16.31 -11.52 -0.31
C ASP A 232 -17.70 -12.11 -0.54
N ALA A 233 -18.18 -12.10 -1.80
CA ALA A 233 -19.46 -12.71 -2.16
C ALA A 233 -19.48 -14.21 -1.84
N ALA A 234 -18.43 -14.96 -2.19
CA ALA A 234 -18.34 -16.39 -1.88
C ALA A 234 -18.38 -16.69 -0.37
N ALA A 235 -17.79 -15.81 0.45
CA ALA A 235 -17.84 -15.92 1.91
C ALA A 235 -19.19 -15.48 2.48
N GLY A 236 -19.83 -14.48 1.88
CA GLY A 236 -21.21 -14.08 2.19
C GLY A 236 -22.21 -15.20 1.94
N ASP A 237 -22.13 -15.88 0.78
CA ASP A 237 -22.96 -17.03 0.43
C ASP A 237 -22.85 -18.16 1.48
N VAL A 238 -21.64 -18.41 2.00
CA VAL A 238 -21.40 -19.41 3.05
C VAL A 238 -22.13 -19.06 4.35
N ILE A 239 -22.22 -17.78 4.70
CA ILE A 239 -22.99 -17.33 5.87
C ILE A 239 -24.49 -17.39 5.58
N ASP A 240 -24.92 -16.99 4.39
CA ASP A 240 -26.32 -17.05 3.98
C ASP A 240 -26.88 -18.49 4.02
N ASP A 241 -26.06 -19.49 3.65
CA ASP A 241 -26.41 -20.92 3.73
C ASP A 241 -26.74 -21.38 5.16
N VAL A 242 -26.11 -20.79 6.18
CA VAL A 242 -26.33 -21.12 7.60
C VAL A 242 -27.14 -20.06 8.35
N LEU A 243 -27.63 -19.03 7.66
CA LEU A 243 -28.23 -17.84 8.27
C LEU A 243 -29.46 -18.17 9.11
N ASN A 244 -30.28 -19.12 8.66
CA ASN A 244 -31.44 -19.57 9.42
C ASN A 244 -31.03 -20.15 10.77
N THR A 245 -29.93 -20.89 10.83
CA THR A 245 -29.39 -21.44 12.07
C THR A 245 -28.86 -20.35 12.97
N ILE A 246 -28.09 -19.40 12.42
CA ILE A 246 -27.58 -18.25 13.18
C ILE A 246 -28.76 -17.46 13.79
N ASN A 247 -29.77 -17.15 12.97
CA ASN A 247 -30.90 -16.33 13.40
C ASN A 247 -31.88 -17.07 14.34
N GLN A 248 -32.06 -18.38 14.22
CA GLN A 248 -33.09 -19.12 14.97
C GLN A 248 -32.56 -19.96 16.13
N LEU A 249 -31.36 -20.55 16.00
CA LEU A 249 -30.77 -21.40 17.03
C LEU A 249 -29.81 -20.62 17.93
N VAL A 250 -29.06 -19.67 17.37
CA VAL A 250 -28.11 -18.83 18.12
C VAL A 250 -28.77 -17.55 18.64
N ASP A 251 -29.89 -17.14 18.05
CA ASP A 251 -30.63 -15.91 18.36
C ASP A 251 -29.81 -14.64 18.11
N ILE A 252 -29.01 -14.66 17.03
CA ILE A 252 -28.28 -13.48 16.53
C ILE A 252 -28.95 -13.04 15.24
N ASN A 253 -29.42 -11.79 15.17
CA ASN A 253 -30.05 -11.29 13.96
C ASN A 253 -29.03 -10.75 12.96
N LEU A 254 -28.49 -11.62 12.10
CA LEU A 254 -27.70 -11.20 10.94
C LEU A 254 -28.61 -10.90 9.74
N PRO A 255 -28.28 -9.88 8.92
CA PRO A 255 -29.02 -9.61 7.69
C PRO A 255 -28.78 -10.71 6.65
N ALA A 256 -29.75 -10.88 5.74
CA ALA A 256 -29.53 -11.67 4.52
C ALA A 256 -28.65 -10.88 3.54
N ASN A 257 -27.84 -11.59 2.74
CA ASN A 257 -26.81 -10.98 1.89
C ASN A 257 -25.83 -10.17 2.76
N ILE A 258 -25.18 -10.86 3.69
CA ILE A 258 -24.29 -10.22 4.65
C ILE A 258 -23.14 -9.49 3.96
N ASP A 259 -22.68 -9.96 2.79
CA ASP A 259 -21.68 -9.31 1.94
C ASP A 259 -22.12 -7.93 1.43
N GLN A 260 -23.40 -7.76 1.13
CA GLN A 260 -23.93 -6.48 0.66
C GLN A 260 -24.19 -5.49 1.79
N THR A 261 -24.49 -5.98 3.00
CA THR A 261 -24.76 -5.13 4.17
C THR A 261 -23.48 -4.81 4.94
N TYR A 262 -22.60 -5.79 5.05
CA TYR A 262 -21.35 -5.77 5.78
C TYR A 262 -20.28 -6.42 4.90
N ALA A 263 -19.74 -5.62 3.99
CA ALA A 263 -18.64 -6.01 3.12
C ALA A 263 -17.40 -6.38 3.94
N LEU A 264 -16.57 -7.24 3.36
CA LEU A 264 -15.28 -7.56 3.95
C LEU A 264 -14.32 -6.36 3.77
N GLU A 265 -13.97 -5.70 4.87
CA GLU A 265 -13.12 -4.49 4.83
C GLU A 265 -11.86 -4.68 5.67
N TYR A 266 -10.79 -3.96 5.31
CA TYR A 266 -9.56 -3.87 6.11
C TYR A 266 -9.79 -2.94 7.29
N VAL A 267 -9.48 -3.41 8.49
CA VAL A 267 -9.56 -2.66 9.75
C VAL A 267 -8.14 -2.32 10.21
N PRO A 268 -7.66 -1.09 9.95
CA PRO A 268 -6.27 -0.71 10.17
C PRO A 268 -5.83 -0.85 11.62
N GLU A 269 -6.71 -0.54 12.57
CA GLU A 269 -6.41 -0.58 14.01
C GLU A 269 -6.19 -2.01 14.52
N ALA A 270 -6.71 -3.01 13.81
CA ALA A 270 -6.57 -4.43 14.12
C ALA A 270 -5.65 -5.18 13.13
N ASP A 271 -5.15 -4.49 12.10
CA ASP A 271 -4.31 -5.03 11.03
C ASP A 271 -4.88 -6.32 10.42
N ARG A 272 -6.17 -6.30 10.04
CA ARG A 272 -6.86 -7.46 9.48
C ARG A 272 -8.09 -7.10 8.68
N PHE A 273 -8.52 -8.02 7.83
CA PHE A 273 -9.83 -7.94 7.20
C PHE A 273 -10.89 -8.59 8.09
N SER A 274 -12.06 -7.96 8.20
CA SER A 274 -13.23 -8.54 8.87
C SER A 274 -14.50 -7.75 8.54
N ARG A 275 -15.61 -8.44 8.28
CA ARG A 275 -16.94 -7.82 8.23
C ARG A 275 -17.56 -7.58 9.60
N TYR A 276 -17.06 -8.29 10.63
CA TYR A 276 -17.65 -8.30 11.97
C TYR A 276 -17.08 -7.24 12.90
N MET A 277 -15.97 -6.60 12.51
CA MET A 277 -15.30 -5.56 13.30
C MET A 277 -15.81 -4.16 12.92
N ASN A 278 -17.11 -3.93 13.14
CA ASN A 278 -17.75 -2.65 12.85
C ASN A 278 -18.65 -2.19 14.01
N ALA A 279 -19.06 -0.93 13.98
CA ALA A 279 -19.79 -0.29 15.08
C ALA A 279 -21.19 -0.89 15.36
N ASP A 280 -21.79 -1.59 14.39
CA ASP A 280 -23.10 -2.24 14.57
C ASP A 280 -22.97 -3.50 15.42
N PHE A 281 -21.85 -4.22 15.29
CA PHE A 281 -21.60 -5.46 16.03
C PHE A 281 -20.93 -5.25 17.39
N GLY A 282 -20.15 -4.18 17.56
CA GLY A 282 -19.34 -4.03 18.76
C GLY A 282 -18.43 -2.81 18.77
N THR A 283 -17.42 -2.87 19.63
CA THR A 283 -16.40 -1.82 19.77
C THR A 283 -15.00 -2.41 19.64
N LEU A 284 -14.16 -1.75 18.84
CA LEU A 284 -12.73 -2.04 18.75
C LEU A 284 -11.99 -1.29 19.85
N GLU A 285 -11.34 -2.03 20.73
CA GLU A 285 -10.58 -1.50 21.85
C GLU A 285 -9.18 -1.04 21.41
N SER A 286 -8.57 -0.14 22.19
CA SER A 286 -7.25 0.43 21.89
C SER A 286 -6.09 -0.59 21.85
N ASP A 287 -6.31 -1.81 22.35
CA ASP A 287 -5.35 -2.90 22.33
C ASP A 287 -5.51 -3.83 21.10
N GLY A 288 -6.42 -3.48 20.18
CA GLY A 288 -6.70 -4.23 18.95
C GLY A 288 -7.71 -5.37 19.14
N ASN A 289 -8.23 -5.58 20.35
CA ASN A 289 -9.27 -6.58 20.59
C ASN A 289 -10.67 -6.01 20.27
N PHE A 290 -11.55 -6.87 19.77
CA PHE A 290 -12.94 -6.50 19.51
C PHE A 290 -13.85 -7.04 20.61
N SER A 291 -14.82 -6.24 21.05
CA SER A 291 -15.85 -6.64 22.00
C SER A 291 -17.21 -6.56 21.33
N PHE A 292 -17.87 -7.70 21.14
CA PHE A 292 -19.23 -7.72 20.59
C PHE A 292 -20.26 -7.18 21.60
N ASN A 293 -21.25 -6.43 21.11
CA ASN A 293 -22.37 -5.93 21.89
C ASN A 293 -23.27 -7.09 22.37
N GLY A 294 -24.10 -6.85 23.40
CA GLY A 294 -24.95 -7.89 24.02
C GLY A 294 -25.71 -8.82 23.06
N PRO A 295 -26.41 -8.31 22.01
CA PRO A 295 -27.09 -9.17 21.03
C PRO A 295 -26.18 -10.09 20.21
N TYR A 296 -24.88 -9.82 20.19
CA TYR A 296 -23.86 -10.52 19.42
C TYR A 296 -22.82 -11.22 20.32
N ASP A 297 -23.07 -11.31 21.64
CA ASP A 297 -22.09 -11.81 22.62
C ASP A 297 -21.60 -13.24 22.30
N PHE A 298 -22.44 -14.07 21.69
CA PHE A 298 -22.04 -15.38 21.21
C PHE A 298 -20.82 -15.33 20.27
N LEU A 299 -20.69 -14.28 19.43
CA LEU A 299 -19.54 -14.12 18.54
C LEU A 299 -18.22 -13.93 19.30
N ASN A 300 -18.25 -13.46 20.56
CA ASN A 300 -17.06 -13.44 21.43
C ASN A 300 -16.50 -14.85 21.68
N SER A 301 -17.33 -15.90 21.59
CA SER A 301 -16.91 -17.30 21.74
C SER A 301 -16.53 -17.97 20.42
N VAL A 302 -16.96 -17.41 19.29
CA VAL A 302 -16.66 -17.94 17.94
C VAL A 302 -15.29 -17.46 17.48
N PHE A 303 -14.99 -16.18 17.69
CA PHE A 303 -13.87 -15.50 17.08
C PHE A 303 -12.70 -15.32 18.05
N THR A 304 -11.51 -15.74 17.63
CA THR A 304 -10.31 -15.69 18.48
C THR A 304 -9.74 -14.28 18.69
N PHE A 305 -10.19 -13.31 17.89
CA PHE A 305 -9.83 -11.89 18.03
C PHE A 305 -10.74 -11.14 18.99
N ALA A 306 -11.86 -11.75 19.34
CA ALA A 306 -12.76 -11.19 20.31
C ALA A 306 -12.23 -11.50 21.71
N ASN A 307 -12.25 -10.50 22.59
CA ASN A 307 -11.91 -10.71 23.98
C ASN A 307 -13.18 -11.13 24.73
N SER A 308 -13.14 -12.25 25.45
CA SER A 308 -14.19 -12.59 26.42
C SER A 308 -14.04 -11.75 27.69
N SER A 309 -13.94 -10.42 27.59
CA SER A 309 -13.97 -9.53 28.74
C SER A 309 -15.40 -9.05 29.04
N ALA A 310 -16.35 -9.98 29.10
CA ALA A 310 -17.71 -9.72 29.58
C ALA A 310 -18.20 -10.85 30.50
N SER A 311 -17.61 -10.92 31.69
CA SER A 311 -18.27 -11.42 32.89
C SER A 311 -17.69 -10.65 34.09
N LYS A 312 -18.21 -9.44 34.30
CA LYS A 312 -18.27 -8.79 35.61
C LYS A 312 -19.63 -8.15 35.78
#